data_AF-A0A4S9A1Q9-F1
#
_entry.id   AF-A0A4S9A1Q9-F1
#
_cell.length_a   1.000
_cell.length_b   1.000
_cell.length_c   1.000
_cell.angle_alpha   90.00
_cell.angle_beta   90.00
_cell.angle_gamma   90.00
#
_symmetry.space_group_name_H-M   'P 1'
#
loop_
_entity.id
_entity.type
_entity.pdbx_description
1 polymer ?
#
loop_
_entity_poly.entity_id
_entity_poly.type
_entity_poly.pdbx_seq_one_letter_code
_entity_poly.pdbx_strand_id
1 'polypeptide(L)'
;MEVNLGLLNAASTPANSPSRIENEPPGLGDVDLVRRRSGGGTVFHDGGNVNWTVISPAATFTRDKHAEMSLDWTYLQTPQFTFSDLPLRPEQKEGEIDYSDAKFRLDVRYGAVTGCQLKTKGATTQQNERLAQILEKQHLHDIKDWEAVFKEAGFETKEAIDMAKWVQSMLSIPSQSS
;
A
#
# COMPACT_ATOMS: atom_id res chain seq x y z
N MET A 1 22.83 20.80 4.73
CA MET A 1 21.37 20.78 4.99
C MET A 1 21.08 22.10 5.67
N GLU A 2 20.44 23.04 4.97
CA GLU A 2 20.17 24.36 5.53
C GLU A 2 18.70 24.70 5.25
N VAL A 3 17.97 24.99 6.31
CA VAL A 3 16.53 25.25 6.31
C VAL A 3 16.36 26.75 6.50
N ASN A 4 15.95 27.48 5.47
CA ASN A 4 15.69 28.91 5.60
C ASN A 4 14.26 29.12 6.14
N LEU A 5 14.10 29.00 7.46
CA LEU A 5 12.83 29.22 8.16
C LEU A 5 12.22 30.61 7.93
N GLY A 6 12.99 31.58 7.44
CA GLY A 6 12.49 32.93 7.15
C GLY A 6 11.41 33.00 6.05
N LEU A 7 11.29 31.97 5.20
CA LEU A 7 10.29 31.93 4.12
C LEU A 7 8.89 31.51 4.59
N LEU A 8 8.78 30.85 5.76
CA LEU A 8 7.49 30.42 6.32
C LEU A 8 6.63 31.61 6.78
N ASN A 9 7.26 32.69 7.28
CA ASN A 9 6.54 33.89 7.72
C ASN A 9 5.94 34.72 6.58
N ALA A 10 6.33 34.48 5.32
CA ALA A 10 5.80 35.22 4.18
C ALA A 10 4.38 34.74 3.78
N ALA A 11 4.03 33.48 4.07
CA ALA A 11 2.72 32.90 3.77
C ALA A 11 1.57 33.50 4.60
N SER A 12 1.89 34.15 5.73
CA SER A 12 0.92 34.82 6.60
C SER A 12 0.71 36.31 6.24
N THR A 13 1.38 36.82 5.20
CA THR A 13 1.33 38.25 4.86
C THR A 13 0.04 38.58 4.11
N PRO A 14 -0.77 39.56 4.58
CA PRO A 14 -2.01 39.94 3.91
C PRO A 14 -1.76 40.45 2.50
N ALA A 15 -2.73 40.25 1.60
CA ALA A 15 -2.61 40.52 0.16
C ALA A 15 -2.18 41.95 -0.22
N ASN A 16 -2.29 42.93 0.69
CA ASN A 16 -2.03 44.35 0.50
C ASN A 16 -0.68 44.84 1.08
N SER A 17 0.19 43.96 1.57
CA SER A 17 1.48 44.39 2.12
C SER A 17 2.50 44.76 1.02
N PRO A 18 3.22 45.89 1.15
CA PRO A 18 4.14 46.40 0.13
C PRO A 18 5.42 45.56 -0.06
N SER A 19 5.63 44.53 0.77
CA SER A 19 6.74 43.56 0.68
C SER A 19 6.40 42.32 -0.16
N ARG A 20 5.21 42.26 -0.77
CA ARG A 20 4.76 41.12 -1.58
C ARG A 20 5.46 41.11 -2.94
N ILE A 21 6.07 39.99 -3.30
CA ILE A 21 6.71 39.77 -4.60
C ILE A 21 5.66 39.25 -5.58
N GLU A 22 5.42 39.95 -6.68
CA GLU A 22 4.27 39.75 -7.60
C GLU A 22 4.26 38.40 -8.36
N ASN A 23 5.38 37.66 -8.39
CA ASN A 23 5.50 36.40 -9.15
C ASN A 23 5.36 35.11 -8.32
N GLU A 24 4.85 35.20 -7.08
CA GLU A 24 4.56 34.03 -6.24
C GLU A 24 3.14 33.49 -6.49
N PRO A 25 2.96 32.16 -6.67
CA PRO A 25 1.65 31.57 -6.90
C PRO A 25 0.74 31.73 -5.66
N PRO A 26 -0.59 31.86 -5.85
CA PRO A 26 -1.52 32.00 -4.72
C PRO A 26 -1.45 30.76 -3.83
N GLY A 27 -1.24 30.97 -2.52
CA GLY A 27 -1.09 29.91 -1.53
C GLY A 27 -2.31 29.00 -1.51
N LEU A 28 -2.07 27.70 -1.72
CA LEU A 28 -3.09 26.66 -1.70
C LEU A 28 -3.31 26.18 -0.25
N GLY A 29 -3.89 27.03 0.61
CA GLY A 29 -4.23 26.68 1.99
C GLY A 29 -3.05 26.29 2.90
N ASP A 30 -3.33 25.49 3.93
CA ASP A 30 -2.47 25.06 5.05
C ASP A 30 -1.31 24.10 4.66
N VAL A 31 -0.93 24.06 3.39
CA VAL A 31 0.08 23.13 2.89
C VAL A 31 1.40 23.87 2.69
N ASP A 32 2.37 23.58 3.55
CA ASP A 32 3.73 24.08 3.42
C ASP A 32 4.39 23.58 2.11
N LEU A 33 4.61 24.50 1.17
CA LEU A 33 5.25 24.20 -0.10
C LEU A 33 6.78 24.29 0.03
N VAL A 34 7.47 23.15 -0.05
CA VAL A 34 8.93 23.11 -0.22
C VAL A 34 9.26 22.79 -1.68
N ARG A 35 9.82 23.76 -2.43
CA ARG A 35 10.40 23.48 -3.75
C ARG A 35 11.88 23.12 -3.64
N ARG A 36 12.23 21.93 -4.12
CA ARG A 36 13.63 21.59 -4.47
C ARG A 36 14.03 22.29 -5.77
N ARG A 37 15.22 22.90 -5.83
CA ARG A 37 15.86 23.26 -7.10
C ARG A 37 16.64 22.06 -7.65
N SER A 38 15.95 21.08 -8.20
CA SER A 38 16.55 20.07 -9.08
C SER A 38 15.56 19.77 -10.20
N GLY A 39 16.01 19.88 -11.45
CA GLY A 39 15.14 19.81 -12.63
C GLY A 39 14.35 18.51 -12.71
N GLY A 40 13.03 18.62 -12.67
CA GLY A 40 12.10 17.50 -12.87
C GLY A 40 10.94 17.46 -11.87
N GLY A 41 9.84 18.13 -12.21
CA GLY A 41 8.49 17.85 -11.70
C GLY A 41 8.10 18.42 -10.33
N THR A 42 6.89 18.99 -10.28
CA THR A 42 6.13 19.29 -9.05
C THR A 42 5.59 17.99 -8.48
N VAL A 43 5.76 17.75 -7.18
CA VAL A 43 5.24 16.57 -6.47
C VAL A 43 4.07 17.03 -5.59
N PHE A 44 2.94 16.35 -5.70
CA PHE A 44 1.82 16.49 -4.76
C PHE A 44 1.97 15.47 -3.64
N HIS A 45 1.61 15.85 -2.41
CA HIS A 45 1.60 14.95 -1.26
C HIS A 45 0.15 14.55 -0.96
N ASP A 46 -0.24 13.34 -1.34
CA ASP A 46 -1.29 12.60 -0.64
C ASP A 46 -0.64 11.57 0.32
N GLY A 47 -1.46 10.97 1.19
CA GLY A 47 -1.07 10.31 2.44
C GLY A 47 -0.23 9.02 2.33
N GLY A 48 0.69 8.89 1.37
CA GLY A 48 1.56 7.72 1.32
C GLY A 48 2.49 7.58 0.12
N ASN A 49 3.14 8.64 -0.37
CA ASN A 49 4.09 8.48 -1.47
C ASN A 49 5.52 8.19 -0.98
N VAL A 50 6.08 7.03 -1.34
CA VAL A 50 7.44 6.59 -1.00
C VAL A 50 8.36 6.77 -2.22
N ASN A 51 9.50 7.44 -2.04
CA ASN A 51 10.52 7.60 -3.08
C ASN A 51 11.72 6.69 -2.82
N TRP A 52 12.13 5.91 -3.82
CA TRP A 52 13.32 5.06 -3.78
C TRP A 52 14.35 5.49 -4.82
N THR A 53 15.65 5.35 -4.50
CA THR A 53 16.76 5.56 -5.44
C THR A 53 17.66 4.33 -5.40
N VAL A 54 17.96 3.76 -6.58
CA VAL A 54 18.84 2.60 -6.74
C VAL A 54 20.14 3.05 -7.40
N ILE A 55 21.29 2.69 -6.83
CA ILE A 55 22.61 2.98 -7.39
C ILE A 55 23.32 1.65 -7.66
N SER A 56 23.72 1.42 -8.92
CA SER A 56 24.47 0.24 -9.35
C SER A 56 25.57 0.63 -10.35
N PRO A 57 26.71 -0.10 -10.39
CA PRO A 57 27.70 0.05 -11.46
C PRO A 57 27.08 -0.15 -12.84
N ALA A 58 27.47 0.69 -13.81
CA ALA A 58 26.94 0.66 -15.17
C ALA A 58 27.17 -0.70 -15.86
N ALA A 59 28.30 -1.35 -15.58
CA ALA A 59 28.68 -2.63 -16.19
C ALA A 59 27.78 -3.81 -15.78
N THR A 60 27.06 -3.69 -14.66
CA THR A 60 26.17 -4.74 -14.14
C THR A 60 24.70 -4.33 -14.16
N PHE A 61 24.39 -3.18 -14.75
CA PHE A 61 23.03 -2.69 -14.87
C PHE A 61 22.29 -3.48 -15.96
N THR A 62 21.21 -4.15 -15.57
CA THR A 62 20.20 -4.62 -16.51
C THR A 62 18.83 -4.23 -15.99
N ARG A 63 17.96 -3.79 -16.90
CA ARG A 63 16.60 -3.36 -16.56
C ARG A 63 15.83 -4.45 -15.83
N ASP A 64 15.94 -5.69 -16.30
CA ASP A 64 15.16 -6.81 -15.77
C ASP A 64 15.65 -7.24 -14.38
N LYS A 65 16.97 -7.31 -14.15
CA LYS A 65 17.53 -7.63 -12.82
C LYS A 65 17.15 -6.59 -11.78
N HIS A 66 17.09 -5.32 -12.17
CA HIS A 66 16.67 -4.24 -11.26
C HIS A 66 15.16 -4.15 -11.11
N ALA A 67 14.38 -4.52 -12.14
CA ALA A 67 12.93 -4.63 -12.03
C ALA A 67 12.52 -5.79 -11.10
N GLU A 68 13.21 -6.93 -11.17
CA GLU A 68 12.99 -8.08 -10.29
C GLU A 68 13.44 -7.79 -8.85
N MET A 69 14.65 -7.23 -8.67
CA MET A 69 15.06 -6.65 -7.37
C MET A 69 14.06 -5.62 -6.88
N SER A 70 13.46 -4.84 -7.78
CA SER A 70 12.47 -3.82 -7.42
C SER A 70 11.17 -4.46 -6.95
N LEU A 71 10.73 -5.63 -7.42
CA LEU A 71 9.50 -6.24 -6.90
C LEU A 71 9.68 -6.73 -5.47
N ASP A 72 10.73 -7.53 -5.20
CA ASP A 72 11.08 -7.95 -3.84
C ASP A 72 11.31 -6.73 -2.93
N TRP A 73 12.02 -5.72 -3.42
CA TRP A 73 12.23 -4.48 -2.69
C TRP A 73 10.96 -3.62 -2.54
N THR A 74 10.02 -3.66 -3.46
CA THR A 74 8.79 -2.85 -3.39
C THR A 74 7.78 -3.49 -2.45
N TYR A 75 7.65 -4.82 -2.49
CA TYR A 75 6.58 -5.54 -1.80
C TYR A 75 7.02 -6.18 -0.49
N LEU A 76 8.31 -6.49 -0.31
CA LEU A 76 8.80 -7.10 0.94
C LEU A 76 9.29 -6.06 1.97
N GLN A 77 9.34 -4.78 1.62
CA GLN A 77 9.69 -3.70 2.56
C GLN A 77 8.51 -3.21 3.42
N THR A 78 7.28 -3.60 3.07
CA THR A 78 6.10 -3.24 3.87
C THR A 78 6.20 -3.87 5.27
N PRO A 79 6.09 -3.07 6.34
CA PRO A 79 5.96 -3.58 7.70
C PRO A 79 4.77 -4.55 7.84
N GLN A 80 4.62 -5.15 9.03
CA GLN A 80 3.45 -5.99 9.27
C GLN A 80 2.15 -5.19 9.12
N PHE A 81 1.20 -5.74 8.39
CA PHE A 81 -0.15 -5.19 8.28
C PHE A 81 -1.20 -6.30 8.25
N THR A 82 -2.44 -5.93 8.54
CA THR A 82 -3.61 -6.80 8.41
C THR A 82 -4.56 -6.21 7.38
N PHE A 83 -4.99 -7.04 6.43
CA PHE A 83 -6.03 -6.75 5.45
C PHE A 83 -7.29 -7.53 5.82
N SER A 84 -8.46 -6.90 5.79
CA SER A 84 -9.72 -7.57 6.12
C SER A 84 -10.93 -6.90 5.48
N ASP A 85 -12.07 -7.60 5.44
CA ASP A 85 -13.36 -7.03 5.04
C ASP A 85 -14.08 -6.30 6.19
N LEU A 86 -13.45 -6.23 7.37
CA LEU A 86 -14.03 -5.58 8.54
C LEU A 86 -14.11 -4.05 8.31
N PRO A 87 -15.29 -3.44 8.43
CA PRO A 87 -15.42 -1.99 8.34
C PRO A 87 -14.69 -1.30 9.48
N LEU A 88 -13.81 -0.35 9.15
CA LEU A 88 -13.16 0.50 10.14
C LEU A 88 -14.12 1.60 10.61
N ARG A 89 -14.24 1.77 11.93
CA ARG A 89 -14.98 2.89 12.53
C ARG A 89 -14.04 4.09 12.73
N PRO A 90 -14.49 5.34 12.55
CA PRO A 90 -13.63 6.52 12.68
C PRO A 90 -12.92 6.64 14.04
N GLU A 91 -13.55 6.16 15.10
CA GLU A 91 -13.04 6.20 16.47
C GLU A 91 -12.07 5.06 16.83
N GLN A 92 -11.89 4.06 15.96
CA GLN A 92 -11.03 2.91 16.24
C GLN A 92 -9.55 3.26 16.02
N LYS A 93 -8.72 3.02 17.04
CA LYS A 93 -7.27 3.15 16.94
C LYS A 93 -6.62 1.87 16.41
N GLU A 94 -5.53 2.05 15.68
CA GLU A 94 -4.67 0.96 15.25
C GLU A 94 -4.12 0.21 16.48
N GLY A 95 -4.31 -1.11 16.54
CA GLY A 95 -3.99 -1.97 17.70
C GLY A 95 -5.17 -2.31 18.62
N GLU A 96 -6.29 -1.59 18.52
CA GLU A 96 -7.55 -1.90 19.26
C GLU A 96 -8.58 -2.64 18.40
N ILE A 97 -8.22 -2.95 17.14
CA ILE A 97 -9.11 -3.58 16.17
C ILE A 97 -9.23 -5.07 16.47
N ASP A 98 -10.43 -5.51 16.86
CA ASP A 98 -10.77 -6.94 16.93
C ASP A 98 -11.24 -7.44 15.55
N TYR A 99 -10.43 -8.29 14.93
CA TYR A 99 -10.72 -8.92 13.64
C TYR A 99 -11.53 -10.22 13.76
N SER A 100 -12.01 -10.57 14.96
CA SER A 100 -12.76 -11.80 15.17
C SER A 100 -13.99 -11.87 14.25
N ASP A 101 -14.69 -10.77 14.02
CA ASP A 101 -15.89 -10.73 13.17
C ASP A 101 -15.60 -10.60 11.66
N ALA A 102 -14.34 -10.39 11.26
CA ALA A 102 -13.97 -10.32 9.86
C ALA A 102 -14.30 -11.65 9.15
N LYS A 103 -14.99 -11.58 8.01
CA LYS A 103 -15.20 -12.77 7.18
C LYS A 103 -13.90 -13.18 6.53
N PHE A 104 -13.14 -12.21 6.02
CA PHE A 104 -11.81 -12.44 5.48
C PHE A 104 -10.80 -11.63 6.28
N ARG A 105 -9.72 -12.29 6.71
CA ARG A 105 -8.55 -11.64 7.30
C ARG A 105 -7.29 -12.21 6.67
N LEU A 106 -6.32 -11.35 6.41
CA LEU A 106 -5.00 -11.70 5.93
C LEU A 106 -3.96 -10.88 6.69
N ASP A 107 -3.04 -11.57 7.36
CA ASP A 107 -1.94 -10.95 8.09
C ASP A 107 -0.67 -11.13 7.24
N VAL A 108 0.03 -10.04 6.94
CA VAL A 108 1.19 -10.03 6.04
C VAL A 108 2.35 -9.33 6.73
N ARG A 109 3.54 -9.91 6.63
CA ARG A 109 4.78 -9.34 7.17
C ARG A 109 5.92 -9.52 6.18
N TYR A 110 6.59 -8.41 5.84
CA TYR A 110 7.63 -8.39 4.81
C TYR A 110 7.16 -9.05 3.51
N GLY A 111 5.93 -8.74 3.11
CA GLY A 111 5.27 -9.29 1.93
C GLY A 111 4.88 -10.77 1.99
N ALA A 112 5.27 -11.54 3.02
CA ALA A 112 4.85 -12.93 3.22
C ALA A 112 3.55 -13.01 4.03
N VAL A 113 2.64 -13.91 3.65
CA VAL A 113 1.44 -14.18 4.45
C VAL A 113 1.81 -14.94 5.72
N THR A 114 1.44 -14.41 6.87
CA THR A 114 1.70 -15.00 8.19
C THR A 114 0.45 -15.52 8.89
N GLY A 115 -0.73 -15.16 8.39
CA GLY A 115 -2.01 -15.61 8.93
C GLY A 115 -3.15 -15.34 7.96
N CYS A 116 -4.17 -16.18 7.99
CA CYS A 116 -5.38 -15.97 7.20
C CYS A 116 -6.61 -16.56 7.89
N GLN A 117 -7.77 -16.02 7.55
CA GLN A 117 -9.06 -16.55 7.97
C GLN A 117 -10.09 -16.31 6.87
N LEU A 118 -10.94 -17.31 6.60
CA LEU A 118 -12.12 -17.17 5.77
C LEU A 118 -13.34 -17.83 6.44
N LYS A 119 -14.31 -16.99 6.78
CA LYS A 119 -15.62 -17.37 7.31
C LYS A 119 -16.67 -17.20 6.23
N THR A 120 -17.13 -18.32 5.70
CA THR A 120 -18.34 -18.39 4.87
C THR A 120 -19.36 -19.28 5.55
N LYS A 121 -20.62 -19.21 5.13
CA LYS A 121 -21.65 -20.14 5.63
C LYS A 121 -21.21 -21.59 5.40
N GLY A 122 -21.09 -22.36 6.48
CA GLY A 122 -20.66 -23.76 6.42
C GLY A 122 -19.15 -23.98 6.30
N ALA A 123 -18.33 -22.94 6.44
CA ALA A 123 -16.87 -23.07 6.49
C ALA A 123 -16.46 -23.93 7.70
N THR A 124 -15.54 -24.86 7.47
CA THR A 124 -14.99 -25.76 8.49
C THR A 124 -13.61 -25.30 8.94
N THR A 125 -13.18 -25.73 10.12
CA THR A 125 -11.81 -25.51 10.61
C THR A 125 -10.79 -26.11 9.64
N GLN A 126 -11.07 -27.29 9.08
CA GLN A 126 -10.18 -27.96 8.15
C GLN A 126 -9.96 -27.17 6.84
N GLN A 127 -10.98 -26.50 6.31
CA GLN A 127 -10.81 -25.61 5.15
C GLN A 127 -9.94 -24.40 5.49
N ASN A 128 -10.09 -23.81 6.68
CA ASN A 128 -9.25 -22.70 7.13
C ASN A 128 -7.79 -23.15 7.36
N GLU A 129 -7.56 -24.32 7.92
CA GLU A 129 -6.22 -24.91 8.07
C GLU A 129 -5.55 -25.14 6.71
N ARG A 130 -6.29 -25.65 5.72
CA ARG A 130 -5.78 -25.81 4.34
C ARG A 130 -5.43 -24.47 3.71
N LEU A 131 -6.29 -23.46 3.85
CA LEU A 131 -6.04 -22.12 3.34
C LEU A 131 -4.76 -21.53 3.96
N ALA A 132 -4.58 -21.69 5.27
CA ALA A 132 -3.36 -21.25 5.95
C ALA A 132 -2.11 -21.95 5.41
N GLN A 133 -2.17 -23.28 5.19
CA GLN A 133 -1.05 -24.04 4.63
C GLN A 133 -0.69 -23.63 3.19
N ILE A 134 -1.68 -23.30 2.36
CA ILE A 134 -1.46 -22.82 0.99
C ILE A 134 -0.78 -21.45 1.02
N LEU A 135 -1.23 -20.56 1.90
CA LEU A 135 -0.78 -19.17 1.95
C LEU A 135 0.52 -18.94 2.72
N GLU A 136 0.84 -19.72 3.76
CA GLU A 136 2.02 -19.56 4.64
C GLU A 136 3.36 -19.49 3.88
N LYS A 137 3.41 -19.99 2.64
CA LYS A 137 4.63 -20.01 1.81
C LYS A 137 4.60 -19.02 0.65
N GLN A 138 3.58 -18.16 0.58
CA GLN A 138 3.37 -17.25 -0.54
C GLN A 138 3.72 -15.82 -0.15
N HIS A 139 4.46 -15.14 -1.03
CA HIS A 139 4.46 -13.69 -1.01
C HIS A 139 3.15 -13.19 -1.61
N LEU A 140 2.57 -12.17 -0.98
CA LEU A 140 1.30 -11.60 -1.37
C LEU A 140 1.28 -11.21 -2.86
N HIS A 141 2.39 -10.66 -3.36
CA HIS A 141 2.53 -10.22 -4.73
C HIS A 141 2.59 -11.37 -5.75
N ASP A 142 2.90 -12.60 -5.32
CA ASP A 142 2.95 -13.79 -6.18
C ASP A 142 1.58 -14.45 -6.36
N ILE A 143 0.61 -14.13 -5.48
CA ILE A 143 -0.74 -14.67 -5.56
C ILE A 143 -1.49 -13.97 -6.71
N LYS A 144 -1.54 -14.65 -7.86
CA LYS A 144 -2.17 -14.11 -9.08
C LYS A 144 -3.66 -14.42 -9.20
N ASP A 145 -4.13 -15.48 -8.55
CA ASP A 145 -5.50 -15.99 -8.66
C ASP A 145 -6.04 -16.42 -7.29
N TRP A 146 -6.78 -15.51 -6.66
CA TRP A 146 -7.40 -15.76 -5.36
C TRP A 146 -8.57 -16.74 -5.43
N GLU A 147 -9.25 -16.85 -6.58
CA GLU A 147 -10.35 -17.81 -6.75
C GLU A 147 -9.79 -19.23 -6.79
N ALA A 148 -8.67 -19.45 -7.49
CA ALA A 148 -7.95 -20.72 -7.48
C ALA A 148 -7.46 -21.11 -6.08
N VAL A 149 -6.88 -20.16 -5.33
CA VAL A 149 -6.44 -20.40 -3.94
C VAL A 149 -7.61 -20.82 -3.04
N PHE A 150 -8.73 -20.12 -3.11
CA PHE A 150 -9.91 -20.44 -2.30
C PHE A 150 -10.49 -21.80 -2.67
N LYS A 151 -10.56 -22.10 -3.97
CA LYS A 151 -11.01 -23.40 -4.48
C LYS A 151 -10.11 -24.54 -4.02
N GLU A 152 -8.80 -24.38 -4.05
CA GLU A 152 -7.84 -25.39 -3.57
C GLU A 152 -8.00 -25.68 -2.07
N ALA A 153 -8.31 -24.65 -1.28
CA ALA A 153 -8.67 -24.80 0.14
C ALA A 153 -10.08 -25.41 0.36
N GLY A 154 -10.87 -25.61 -0.70
CA GLY A 154 -12.21 -26.21 -0.68
C GLY A 154 -13.35 -25.21 -0.51
N PHE A 155 -13.12 -23.91 -0.75
CA PHE A 155 -14.15 -22.87 -0.69
C PHE A 155 -14.76 -22.62 -2.08
N GLU A 156 -15.84 -23.35 -2.39
CA GLU A 156 -16.50 -23.29 -3.71
C GLU A 156 -17.90 -22.66 -3.67
N THR A 157 -18.32 -22.16 -2.50
CA THR A 157 -19.63 -21.52 -2.38
C THR A 157 -19.65 -20.20 -3.15
N LYS A 158 -20.84 -19.75 -3.57
CA LYS A 158 -21.00 -18.44 -4.20
C LYS A 158 -20.43 -17.30 -3.33
N GLU A 159 -20.65 -17.36 -2.02
CA GLU A 159 -20.10 -16.38 -1.07
C GLU A 159 -18.57 -16.36 -1.09
N ALA A 160 -17.93 -17.53 -1.16
CA ALA A 160 -16.47 -17.62 -1.25
C ALA A 160 -15.93 -17.08 -2.57
N ILE A 161 -16.59 -17.37 -3.69
CA ILE A 161 -16.19 -16.89 -5.02
C ILE A 161 -16.32 -15.36 -5.07
N ASP A 162 -17.42 -14.80 -4.55
CA ASP A 162 -17.62 -13.35 -4.51
C ASP A 162 -16.57 -12.68 -3.60
N MET A 163 -16.21 -13.30 -2.47
CA MET A 163 -15.12 -12.85 -1.60
C MET A 163 -13.77 -12.92 -2.33
N ALA A 164 -13.44 -14.01 -3.03
CA ALA A 164 -12.20 -14.15 -3.78
C ALA A 164 -12.03 -13.06 -4.83
N LYS A 165 -13.11 -12.71 -5.54
CA LYS A 165 -13.11 -11.61 -6.52
C LYS A 165 -12.89 -10.26 -5.87
N TRP A 166 -13.49 -10.02 -4.71
CA TRP A 166 -13.22 -8.81 -3.94
C TRP A 166 -11.76 -8.74 -3.50
N VAL A 167 -11.21 -9.80 -2.91
CA VAL A 167 -9.78 -9.89 -2.53
C VAL A 167 -8.87 -9.65 -3.74
N GLN A 168 -9.17 -10.30 -4.87
CA GLN A 168 -8.46 -10.09 -6.13
C GLN A 168 -8.47 -8.61 -6.53
N SER A 169 -9.63 -7.94 -6.50
CA SER A 169 -9.72 -6.53 -6.87
C SER A 169 -8.94 -5.59 -5.96
N MET A 170 -8.75 -5.96 -4.68
CA MET A 170 -8.07 -5.14 -3.69
C MET A 170 -6.55 -5.37 -3.65
N LEU A 171 -6.11 -6.61 -3.90
CA LEU A 171 -4.70 -7.03 -3.72
C LEU A 171 -3.96 -7.32 -5.03
N SER A 172 -4.64 -7.34 -6.18
CA SER A 172 -3.97 -7.54 -7.46
C SER A 172 -3.05 -6.39 -7.79
N ILE A 173 -1.86 -6.73 -8.26
CA ILE A 173 -0.98 -5.76 -8.92
C ILE A 173 -1.59 -5.45 -10.29
N PRO A 174 -1.76 -4.18 -10.67
CA PRO A 174 -2.17 -3.82 -12.02
C PRO A 174 -1.24 -4.52 -13.01
N SER A 175 -1.79 -5.31 -13.94
CA SER A 175 -0.99 -5.95 -14.97
C SER A 175 -0.17 -4.88 -15.68
N GLN A 176 1.16 -5.02 -15.67
CA GLN A 176 1.98 -4.16 -16.52
C GLN A 176 1.55 -4.41 -17.96
N SER A 177 0.87 -3.44 -18.55
CA SER A 177 0.54 -3.44 -19.97
C SER A 177 1.85 -3.60 -20.73
N SER A 178 1.98 -4.73 -21.42
CA SER A 178 3.10 -5.05 -22.32
C SER A 178 3.13 -4.09 -23.51
#